data_AF-A0A4P6FUY6-F1
#
_entry.id   AF-A0A4P6FUY6-F1
#
_cell.length_a   1.000
_cell.length_b   1.000
_cell.length_c   1.000
_cell.angle_alpha   90.00
_cell.angle_beta   90.00
_cell.angle_gamma   90.00
#
_symmetry.space_group_name_H-M   'P 1'
#
loop_
_entity.id
_entity.type
_entity.pdbx_description
1 polymer ?
#
loop_
_entity_poly.entity_id
_entity_poly.type
_entity_poly.pdbx_seq_one_letter_code
_entity_poly.pdbx_strand_id
1 'polypeptide(L)'
;MAVNDKVKSTDALSELLEEKGSNARHDIWLWLHLYMTQNAPFDPRTCSGETMRDEIAGFLKRKKYALYRIAREKDRSLIPDESLAWIEEDERQYQWLLERITKITDFRLPRRAVHLKGREHLIAIIDIWNADLEEKLYEVESLRKEWLRHKAKDSAFEWFGDKKEGTKRCACAWEWLEKDNRLLSRRDTPITNYKELLMFFDGARLGRNEQKAIINEIKKRWNRKQLDVRNPDKKQLNVMIPIAVIALLDELAAKHKLKRPQVIERLITGEFEAGIHLDY
;
A
#
# COMPACT_ATOMS: atom_id res chain seq x y z
N MET A 1 13.77 30.84 -47.08
CA MET A 1 13.69 29.81 -46.03
C MET A 1 14.69 30.19 -44.94
N ALA A 2 14.21 30.80 -43.86
CA ALA A 2 15.01 31.07 -42.67
C ALA A 2 14.45 30.17 -41.56
N VAL A 3 15.26 29.22 -41.10
CA VAL A 3 14.98 28.41 -39.92
C VAL A 3 15.08 29.36 -38.74
N ASN A 4 13.93 29.67 -38.15
CA ASN A 4 13.84 30.46 -36.94
C ASN A 4 14.18 29.52 -35.78
N ASP A 5 15.47 29.45 -35.43
CA ASP A 5 15.92 28.82 -34.20
C ASP A 5 15.30 29.59 -33.02
N LYS A 6 14.22 29.04 -32.48
CA LYS A 6 13.71 29.41 -31.16
C LYS A 6 14.82 29.10 -30.16
N VAL A 7 15.62 30.11 -29.82
CA VAL A 7 16.43 30.14 -28.61
C VAL A 7 15.47 29.84 -27.46
N LYS A 8 15.52 28.61 -26.93
CA LYS A 8 14.90 28.29 -25.65
C LYS A 8 15.54 29.22 -24.64
N SER A 9 14.76 30.15 -24.09
CA SER A 9 15.15 30.97 -22.95
C SER A 9 15.65 30.03 -21.85
N THR A 10 16.96 29.88 -21.73
CA THR A 10 17.60 29.15 -20.64
C THR A 10 17.45 29.98 -19.39
N ASP A 11 16.82 29.43 -18.35
CA ASP A 11 16.72 30.15 -17.07
C ASP A 11 18.12 30.42 -16.49
N ALA A 12 18.18 31.34 -15.53
CA ALA A 12 19.44 31.79 -14.94
C ALA A 12 20.26 30.65 -14.29
N LEU A 13 19.62 29.55 -13.87
CA LEU A 13 20.33 28.40 -13.32
C LEU A 13 21.00 27.59 -14.44
N SER A 14 20.30 27.38 -15.56
CA SER A 14 20.84 26.69 -16.73
C SER A 14 22.07 27.39 -17.29
N GLU A 15 22.05 28.73 -17.32
CA GLU A 15 23.20 29.54 -17.74
C GLU A 15 24.39 29.38 -16.78
N LEU A 16 24.15 29.35 -15.47
CA LEU A 16 25.22 29.20 -14.47
C LEU A 16 25.86 27.82 -14.50
N LEU A 17 25.08 26.77 -14.75
CA LEU A 17 25.54 25.39 -14.77
C LEU A 17 26.01 24.93 -16.16
N GLU A 18 25.89 25.79 -17.18
CA GLU A 18 26.18 25.47 -18.60
C GLU A 18 25.37 24.25 -19.10
N GLU A 19 24.16 24.06 -18.56
CA GLU A 19 23.30 22.92 -18.88
C GLU A 19 22.29 23.27 -19.99
N LYS A 20 22.01 22.30 -20.88
CA LYS A 20 21.10 22.47 -22.03
C LYS A 20 19.61 22.51 -21.66
N GLY A 21 19.27 22.31 -20.38
CA GLY A 21 17.89 22.31 -19.89
C GLY A 21 17.79 21.90 -18.43
N SER A 22 16.57 21.95 -17.88
CA SER A 22 16.29 21.55 -16.50
C SER A 22 16.23 20.04 -16.33
N ASN A 23 16.69 19.56 -15.18
CA ASN A 23 16.55 18.18 -14.74
C ASN A 23 16.06 18.21 -13.29
N ALA A 24 14.80 17.83 -13.06
CA ALA A 24 14.15 17.95 -11.76
C ALA A 24 14.91 17.20 -10.65
N ARG A 25 15.41 15.99 -10.92
CA ARG A 25 16.22 15.21 -9.95
C ARG A 25 17.50 15.95 -9.59
N HIS A 26 18.21 16.46 -10.60
CA HIS A 26 19.43 17.24 -10.41
C HIS A 26 19.15 18.51 -9.59
N ASP A 27 18.07 19.22 -9.88
CA ASP A 27 17.70 20.46 -9.19
C ASP A 27 17.32 20.21 -7.74
N ILE A 28 16.54 19.16 -7.46
CA ILE A 28 16.16 18.76 -6.09
C ILE A 28 17.40 18.38 -5.29
N TRP A 29 18.29 17.55 -5.86
CA TRP A 29 19.56 17.21 -5.21
C TRP A 29 20.40 18.45 -4.95
N LEU A 30 20.54 19.35 -5.93
CA LEU A 30 21.36 20.56 -5.80
C LEU A 30 20.80 21.49 -4.72
N TRP A 31 19.48 21.69 -4.70
CA TRP A 31 18.80 22.46 -3.65
C TRP A 31 19.13 21.89 -2.27
N LEU A 32 18.96 20.57 -2.09
CA LEU A 32 19.22 19.88 -0.83
C LEU A 32 20.71 19.93 -0.44
N HIS A 33 21.60 19.69 -1.39
CA HIS A 33 23.05 19.73 -1.17
C HIS A 33 23.48 21.12 -0.68
N LEU A 34 23.05 22.19 -1.33
CA LEU A 34 23.37 23.56 -0.92
C LEU A 34 22.74 23.91 0.43
N TYR A 35 21.49 23.51 0.65
CA TYR A 35 20.80 23.72 1.92
C TYR A 35 21.55 23.07 3.08
N MET A 36 21.98 21.82 2.92
CA MET A 36 22.49 21.00 4.02
C MET A 36 24.00 21.09 4.22
N THR A 37 24.78 21.28 3.14
CA THR A 37 26.25 21.29 3.22
C THR A 37 26.84 22.69 3.17
N GLN A 38 26.12 23.66 2.57
CA GLN A 38 26.59 25.04 2.39
C GLN A 38 25.81 26.06 3.22
N ASN A 39 24.89 25.59 4.08
CA ASN A 39 23.99 26.41 4.88
C ASN A 39 23.29 27.48 4.03
N ALA A 40 22.82 27.10 2.85
CA ALA A 40 22.07 28.01 2.00
C ALA A 40 20.77 28.41 2.71
N PRO A 41 20.46 29.72 2.84
CA PRO A 41 19.29 30.20 3.59
C PRO A 41 18.00 30.09 2.75
N PHE A 42 17.78 28.93 2.13
CA PHE A 42 16.59 28.66 1.35
C PHE A 42 15.38 28.46 2.26
N ASP A 43 14.20 28.91 1.82
CA ASP A 43 12.96 28.53 2.47
C ASP A 43 12.65 27.07 2.08
N PRO A 44 12.56 26.11 3.02
CA PRO A 44 12.32 24.72 2.65
C PRO A 44 11.05 24.49 1.82
N ARG A 45 10.09 25.43 1.87
CA ARG A 45 8.89 25.39 1.04
C ARG A 45 9.17 25.59 -0.45
N THR A 46 10.36 26.01 -0.87
CA THR A 46 10.70 26.12 -2.29
C THR A 46 11.28 24.84 -2.86
N CYS A 47 11.71 23.89 -2.03
CA CYS A 47 12.22 22.61 -2.50
C CYS A 47 11.15 21.88 -3.32
N SER A 48 11.48 21.53 -4.56
CA SER A 48 10.56 20.96 -5.57
C SER A 48 9.39 21.88 -5.98
N GLY A 49 9.46 23.17 -5.68
CA GLY A 49 8.48 24.19 -6.05
C GLY A 49 8.89 25.03 -7.27
N GLU A 50 8.00 25.89 -7.74
CA GLU A 50 8.20 26.70 -8.95
C GLU A 50 9.39 27.67 -8.85
N THR A 51 9.66 28.20 -7.65
CA THR A 51 10.74 29.17 -7.39
C THR A 51 12.08 28.54 -7.04
N MET A 52 12.16 27.20 -6.97
CA MET A 52 13.36 26.47 -6.53
C MET A 52 14.60 26.88 -7.31
N ARG A 53 14.50 26.90 -8.65
CA ARG A 53 15.63 27.17 -9.54
C ARG A 53 16.15 28.60 -9.40
N ASP A 54 15.25 29.56 -9.17
CA ASP A 54 15.61 30.97 -8.95
C ASP A 54 16.37 31.16 -7.63
N GLU A 55 15.96 30.47 -6.57
CA GLU A 55 16.67 30.50 -5.29
C GLU A 55 18.10 29.95 -5.41
N ILE A 56 18.24 28.80 -6.10
CA ILE A 56 19.55 28.20 -6.36
C ILE A 56 20.43 29.18 -7.16
N ALA A 57 19.91 29.73 -8.27
CA ALA A 57 20.65 30.67 -9.11
C ALA A 57 21.08 31.92 -8.31
N GLY A 58 20.19 32.49 -7.51
CA GLY A 58 20.48 33.65 -6.67
C GLY A 58 21.55 33.39 -5.60
N PHE A 59 21.63 32.16 -5.08
CA PHE A 59 22.69 31.76 -4.16
C PHE A 59 24.02 31.55 -4.87
N LEU A 60 24.03 30.82 -5.99
CA LEU A 60 25.26 30.50 -6.73
C LEU A 60 25.92 31.75 -7.35
N LYS A 61 25.13 32.75 -7.78
CA LYS A 61 25.66 34.06 -8.22
C LYS A 61 26.49 34.75 -7.14
N ARG A 62 26.13 34.59 -5.87
CA ARG A 62 26.82 35.17 -4.71
C ARG A 62 27.97 34.31 -4.19
N LYS A 63 27.82 32.98 -4.24
CA LYS A 63 28.83 32.02 -3.75
C LYS A 63 29.46 31.22 -4.89
N LYS A 64 30.28 31.87 -5.71
CA LYS A 64 30.94 31.25 -6.88
C LYS A 64 31.79 30.01 -6.53
N TYR A 65 32.38 29.94 -5.33
CA TYR A 65 33.13 28.75 -4.90
C TYR A 65 32.29 27.47 -4.91
N ALA A 66 31.00 27.56 -4.55
CA ALA A 66 30.10 26.42 -4.55
C ALA A 66 29.91 25.87 -5.97
N LEU A 67 29.83 26.75 -6.97
CA LEU A 67 29.65 26.40 -8.38
C LEU A 67 30.72 25.42 -8.88
N TYR A 68 32.00 25.67 -8.57
CA TYR A 68 33.12 24.82 -9.03
C TYR A 68 33.11 23.40 -8.47
N ARG A 69 32.36 23.15 -7.39
CA ARG A 69 32.28 21.83 -6.77
C ARG A 69 31.08 21.00 -7.23
N ILE A 70 30.05 21.64 -7.77
CA ILE A 70 28.77 21.00 -8.07
C ILE A 70 28.95 19.74 -8.92
N ALA A 71 29.68 19.82 -10.04
CA ALA A 71 29.88 18.67 -10.93
C ALA A 71 30.52 17.48 -10.19
N ARG A 72 31.58 17.75 -9.40
CA ARG A 72 32.26 16.69 -8.64
C ARG A 72 31.38 16.12 -7.51
N GLU A 73 30.62 16.95 -6.81
CA GLU A 73 29.72 16.45 -5.75
C GLU A 73 28.53 15.68 -6.36
N LYS A 74 28.08 16.07 -7.56
CA LYS A 74 27.03 15.39 -8.34
C LYS A 74 27.49 13.97 -8.70
N ASP A 75 28.69 13.86 -9.29
CA ASP A 75 29.29 12.58 -9.67
C ASP A 75 29.50 11.63 -8.49
N ARG A 76 29.58 12.14 -7.25
CA ARG A 76 29.71 11.33 -6.03
C ARG A 76 28.38 10.96 -5.40
N SER A 77 27.32 11.69 -5.71
CA SER A 77 26.05 11.58 -5.00
C SER A 77 24.99 10.82 -5.79
N LEU A 78 24.94 11.01 -7.11
CA LEU A 78 23.84 10.53 -7.95
C LEU A 78 24.17 9.18 -8.58
N ILE A 79 23.39 8.16 -8.24
CA ILE A 79 23.41 6.87 -8.96
C ILE A 79 22.65 6.97 -10.30
N PRO A 80 22.89 6.08 -11.28
CA PRO A 80 22.19 6.09 -12.57
C PRO A 80 20.65 5.99 -12.42
N ASP A 81 19.91 6.63 -13.32
CA ASP A 81 18.44 6.63 -13.31
C ASP A 81 17.86 5.21 -13.47
N GLU A 82 18.55 4.34 -14.21
CA GLU A 82 18.17 2.94 -14.43
C GLU A 82 18.10 2.16 -13.13
N SER A 83 19.01 2.46 -12.18
CA SER A 83 19.03 1.83 -10.86
C SER A 83 17.83 2.24 -10.00
N LEU A 84 17.17 3.36 -10.33
CA LEU A 84 16.01 3.91 -9.62
C LEU A 84 14.69 3.69 -10.38
N ALA A 85 14.73 3.10 -11.58
CA ALA A 85 13.55 2.94 -12.44
C ALA A 85 12.47 2.04 -11.84
N TRP A 86 12.82 1.14 -10.91
CA TRP A 86 11.90 0.24 -10.23
C TRP A 86 11.11 0.91 -9.09
N ILE A 87 11.49 2.11 -8.68
CA ILE A 87 10.73 2.92 -7.73
C ILE A 87 9.64 3.63 -8.55
N GLU A 88 8.39 3.22 -8.35
CA GLU A 88 7.21 3.70 -9.05
C GLU A 88 6.50 4.79 -8.24
N GLU A 89 5.63 5.55 -8.91
CA GLU A 89 4.70 6.47 -8.22
C GLU A 89 3.51 5.66 -7.67
N ASP A 90 3.78 4.85 -6.65
CA ASP A 90 2.80 4.00 -5.98
C ASP A 90 2.80 4.21 -4.46
N GLU A 91 1.66 4.59 -3.90
CA GLU A 91 1.52 4.86 -2.46
C GLU A 91 1.95 3.68 -1.55
N ARG A 92 1.68 2.43 -1.94
CA ARG A 92 2.04 1.27 -1.10
C ARG A 92 3.55 1.08 -1.10
N GLN A 93 4.17 1.13 -2.28
CA GLN A 93 5.62 1.06 -2.41
C GLN A 93 6.29 2.24 -1.69
N TYR A 94 5.70 3.44 -1.78
CA TYR A 94 6.18 4.63 -1.09
C TYR A 94 6.25 4.43 0.42
N GLN A 95 5.15 4.04 1.05
CA GLN A 95 5.11 3.79 2.51
C GLN A 95 6.11 2.70 2.92
N TRP A 96 6.18 1.61 2.13
CA TRP A 96 7.08 0.50 2.41
C TRP A 96 8.57 0.88 2.30
N LEU A 97 8.92 1.69 1.30
CA LEU A 97 10.30 2.14 1.06
C LEU A 97 10.71 3.25 2.02
N LEU A 98 9.82 4.19 2.35
CA LEU A 98 10.15 5.35 3.17
C LEU A 98 10.76 4.95 4.51
N GLU A 99 10.14 4.00 5.21
CA GLU A 99 10.65 3.51 6.50
C GLU A 99 12.04 2.86 6.37
N ARG A 100 12.26 2.12 5.29
CA ARG A 100 13.51 1.37 5.06
C ARG A 100 14.65 2.26 4.64
N ILE A 101 14.40 3.13 3.67
CA ILE A 101 15.38 4.11 3.20
C ILE A 101 15.77 5.02 4.36
N THR A 102 14.81 5.56 5.11
CA THR A 102 15.10 6.40 6.31
C THR A 102 15.96 5.68 7.33
N LYS A 103 15.78 4.37 7.50
CA LYS A 103 16.58 3.55 8.42
C LYS A 103 17.99 3.29 7.91
N ILE A 104 18.16 3.00 6.62
CA ILE A 104 19.45 2.76 5.99
C ILE A 104 20.30 4.04 6.00
N THR A 105 19.68 5.17 5.66
CA THR A 105 20.39 6.45 5.54
C THR A 105 20.59 7.18 6.87
N ASP A 106 19.93 6.72 7.94
CA ASP A 106 19.74 7.44 9.22
C ASP A 106 19.34 8.91 9.03
N PHE A 107 18.56 9.18 7.98
CA PHE A 107 18.36 10.52 7.47
C PHE A 107 16.90 10.82 7.17
N ARG A 108 16.50 12.06 7.47
CA ARG A 108 15.17 12.60 7.15
C ARG A 108 15.32 13.97 6.51
N LEU A 109 14.56 14.18 5.45
CA LEU A 109 14.50 15.47 4.77
C LEU A 109 13.87 16.56 5.65
N PRO A 110 14.13 17.85 5.36
CA PRO A 110 13.54 18.96 6.09
C PRO A 110 12.01 18.88 6.11
N ARG A 111 11.40 18.92 7.30
CA ARG A 111 9.94 18.75 7.51
C ARG A 111 9.05 19.72 6.71
N ARG A 112 9.61 20.83 6.22
CA ARG A 112 8.90 21.89 5.50
C ARG A 112 9.06 21.83 3.97
N ALA A 113 9.73 20.80 3.43
CA ALA A 113 9.80 20.51 2.00
C ALA A 113 8.46 19.93 1.49
N VAL A 114 7.39 20.74 1.53
CA VAL A 114 6.02 20.29 1.34
C VAL A 114 5.68 19.86 -0.09
N HIS A 115 6.47 20.28 -1.09
CA HIS A 115 6.26 19.88 -2.49
C HIS A 115 6.98 18.58 -2.86
N LEU A 116 7.94 18.14 -2.03
CA LEU A 116 8.69 16.92 -2.27
C LEU A 116 7.90 15.71 -1.73
N LYS A 117 7.30 14.93 -2.62
CA LYS A 117 6.38 13.81 -2.28
C LYS A 117 6.67 12.57 -3.12
N GLY A 118 6.04 11.45 -2.76
CA GLY A 118 6.01 10.24 -3.59
C GLY A 118 7.39 9.73 -3.98
N ARG A 119 7.55 9.37 -5.26
CA ARG A 119 8.81 8.85 -5.82
C ARG A 119 9.98 9.82 -5.66
N GLU A 120 9.76 11.11 -5.94
CA GLU A 120 10.81 12.13 -5.86
C GLU A 120 11.35 12.29 -4.44
N HIS A 121 10.46 12.18 -3.44
CA HIS A 121 10.85 12.20 -2.03
C HIS A 121 11.80 11.06 -1.67
N LEU A 122 11.52 9.84 -2.11
CA LEU A 122 12.40 8.69 -1.85
C LEU A 122 13.76 8.85 -2.55
N ILE A 123 13.75 9.26 -3.82
CA ILE A 123 14.98 9.46 -4.60
C ILE A 123 15.84 10.56 -3.98
N ALA A 124 15.24 11.65 -3.53
CA ALA A 124 15.95 12.73 -2.87
C ALA A 124 16.68 12.28 -1.58
N ILE A 125 16.09 11.35 -0.80
CA ILE A 125 16.75 10.77 0.38
C ILE A 125 17.98 9.94 -0.05
N ILE A 126 17.85 9.13 -1.11
CA ILE A 126 18.96 8.32 -1.65
C ILE A 126 20.07 9.22 -2.20
N ASP A 127 19.70 10.26 -2.93
CA ASP A 127 20.65 11.18 -3.58
C ASP A 127 21.46 11.98 -2.56
N ILE A 128 20.85 12.41 -1.44
CA ILE A 128 21.54 13.18 -0.39
C ILE A 128 22.24 12.30 0.66
N TRP A 129 22.01 10.99 0.65
CA TRP A 129 22.68 10.06 1.56
C TRP A 129 24.20 10.11 1.37
N ASN A 130 24.94 10.30 2.46
CA ASN A 130 26.39 10.41 2.47
C ASN A 130 27.06 9.02 2.52
N ALA A 131 26.86 8.24 1.46
CA ALA A 131 27.54 6.99 1.17
C ALA A 131 28.18 7.06 -0.21
N ASP A 132 29.16 6.21 -0.50
CA ASP A 132 29.72 6.12 -1.85
C ASP A 132 28.72 5.49 -2.83
N LEU A 133 28.99 5.62 -4.14
CA LEU A 133 28.08 5.14 -5.16
C LEU A 133 27.90 3.61 -5.12
N GLU A 134 28.92 2.86 -4.73
CA GLU A 134 28.86 1.39 -4.71
C GLU A 134 27.93 0.92 -3.60
N GLU A 135 28.05 1.50 -2.40
CA GLU A 135 27.17 1.26 -1.27
C GLU A 135 25.72 1.66 -1.61
N LYS A 136 25.51 2.83 -2.23
CA LYS A 136 24.18 3.26 -2.68
C LYS A 136 23.56 2.27 -3.67
N LEU A 137 24.31 1.85 -4.68
CA LEU A 137 23.84 0.90 -5.69
C LEU A 137 23.49 -0.45 -5.04
N TYR A 138 24.33 -0.92 -4.13
CA TYR A 138 24.09 -2.17 -3.40
C TYR A 138 22.79 -2.11 -2.59
N GLU A 139 22.60 -1.06 -1.77
CA GLU A 139 21.41 -0.93 -0.93
C GLU A 139 20.14 -0.73 -1.75
N VAL A 140 20.18 0.06 -2.83
CA VAL A 140 19.03 0.23 -3.73
C VAL A 140 18.64 -1.11 -4.40
N GLU A 141 19.62 -1.89 -4.85
CA GLU A 141 19.35 -3.21 -5.43
C GLU A 141 18.87 -4.22 -4.37
N SER A 142 19.39 -4.14 -3.15
CA SER A 142 18.91 -4.93 -2.00
C SER A 142 17.43 -4.63 -1.72
N LEU A 143 17.07 -3.34 -1.62
CA LEU A 143 15.69 -2.90 -1.45
C LEU A 143 14.78 -3.36 -2.59
N ARG A 144 15.25 -3.34 -3.83
CA ARG A 144 14.51 -3.87 -4.98
C ARG A 144 14.18 -5.35 -4.81
N LYS A 145 15.17 -6.17 -4.45
CA LYS A 145 14.99 -7.60 -4.20
C LYS A 145 14.04 -7.86 -3.04
N GLU A 146 14.17 -7.10 -1.96
CA GLU A 146 13.26 -7.18 -0.82
C GLU A 146 11.83 -6.81 -1.20
N TRP A 147 11.63 -5.76 -1.98
CA TRP A 147 10.32 -5.34 -2.48
C TRP A 147 9.67 -6.42 -3.34
N LEU A 148 10.43 -7.02 -4.27
CA LEU A 148 9.92 -8.12 -5.10
C LEU A 148 9.52 -9.35 -4.25
N ARG A 149 10.33 -9.70 -3.25
CA ARG A 149 10.01 -10.78 -2.30
C ARG A 149 8.81 -10.44 -1.42
N HIS A 150 8.63 -9.17 -1.09
CA HIS A 150 7.47 -8.67 -0.36
C HIS A 150 6.20 -8.82 -1.19
N LYS A 151 6.20 -8.27 -2.41
CA LYS A 151 5.11 -8.37 -3.38
C LYS A 151 4.74 -9.81 -3.74
N ALA A 152 5.70 -10.72 -3.81
CA ALA A 152 5.43 -12.14 -4.06
C ALA A 152 4.50 -12.78 -2.99
N LYS A 153 4.44 -12.23 -1.78
CA LYS A 153 3.53 -12.69 -0.71
C LYS A 153 2.08 -12.25 -0.93
N ASP A 154 1.83 -11.32 -1.85
CA ASP A 154 0.49 -10.82 -2.16
C ASP A 154 -0.43 -11.93 -2.69
N SER A 155 0.15 -13.02 -3.22
CA SER A 155 -0.59 -14.22 -3.64
C SER A 155 -1.48 -14.80 -2.52
N ALA A 156 -1.08 -14.65 -1.25
CA ALA A 156 -1.92 -15.05 -0.11
C ALA A 156 -3.25 -14.28 -0.03
N PHE A 157 -3.30 -13.07 -0.61
CA PHE A 157 -4.44 -12.17 -0.60
C PHE A 157 -5.19 -12.13 -1.93
N GLU A 158 -4.80 -12.88 -2.96
CA GLU A 158 -5.43 -12.88 -4.30
C GLU A 158 -6.97 -13.01 -4.25
N TRP A 159 -7.49 -13.73 -3.27
CA TRP A 159 -8.93 -13.89 -3.06
C TRP A 159 -9.67 -12.55 -2.83
N PHE A 160 -9.00 -11.53 -2.31
CA PHE A 160 -9.55 -10.18 -2.14
C PHE A 160 -9.44 -9.31 -3.41
N GLY A 161 -8.58 -9.68 -4.36
CA GLY A 161 -8.37 -8.98 -5.64
C GLY A 161 -9.40 -9.33 -6.72
N ASP A 162 -10.51 -9.96 -6.36
CA ASP A 162 -11.57 -10.37 -7.29
C ASP A 162 -12.26 -9.16 -7.93
N LYS A 163 -12.45 -9.17 -9.25
CA LYS A 163 -13.02 -8.03 -10.00
C LYS A 163 -14.47 -7.70 -9.64
N LYS A 164 -15.27 -8.69 -9.21
CA LYS A 164 -16.71 -8.52 -8.95
C LYS A 164 -16.99 -8.39 -7.46
N GLU A 165 -16.31 -9.20 -6.66
CA GLU A 165 -16.58 -9.31 -5.22
C GLU A 165 -15.47 -8.72 -4.35
N GLY A 166 -14.32 -8.32 -4.91
CA GLY A 166 -13.14 -7.91 -4.16
C GLY A 166 -13.40 -6.78 -3.18
N THR A 167 -14.06 -5.70 -3.61
CA THR A 167 -14.48 -4.58 -2.74
C THR A 167 -15.34 -5.06 -1.57
N LYS A 168 -16.30 -5.96 -1.82
CA LYS A 168 -17.19 -6.50 -0.77
C LYS A 168 -16.44 -7.43 0.18
N ARG A 169 -15.49 -8.22 -0.32
CA ARG A 169 -14.61 -9.07 0.49
C ARG A 169 -13.69 -8.23 1.37
N CYS A 170 -13.17 -7.12 0.83
CA CYS A 170 -12.37 -6.13 1.59
C CYS A 170 -13.19 -5.48 2.70
N ALA A 171 -14.42 -5.02 2.41
CA ALA A 171 -15.33 -4.50 3.42
C ALA A 171 -15.64 -5.55 4.52
N CYS A 172 -15.85 -6.82 4.13
CA CYS A 172 -16.04 -7.90 5.10
C CYS A 172 -14.80 -8.17 5.96
N ALA A 173 -13.59 -7.96 5.41
CA ALA A 173 -12.34 -8.03 6.17
C ALA A 173 -12.29 -6.90 7.21
N TRP A 174 -12.62 -5.67 6.81
CA TRP A 174 -12.68 -4.54 7.73
C TRP A 174 -13.65 -4.78 8.89
N GLU A 175 -14.88 -5.22 8.62
CA GLU A 175 -15.84 -5.53 9.68
C GLU A 175 -15.42 -6.70 10.59
N TRP A 176 -14.49 -7.54 10.14
CA TRP A 176 -13.90 -8.57 10.98
C TRP A 176 -12.83 -7.96 11.89
N LEU A 177 -11.96 -7.11 11.35
CA LEU A 177 -10.93 -6.38 12.10
C LEU A 177 -11.54 -5.44 13.15
N GLU A 178 -12.63 -4.74 12.84
CA GLU A 178 -13.34 -3.89 13.81
C GLU A 178 -13.84 -4.66 15.03
N LYS A 179 -14.24 -5.92 14.83
CA LYS A 179 -14.68 -6.79 15.93
C LYS A 179 -13.50 -7.37 16.70
N ASP A 180 -12.40 -7.67 16.02
CA ASP A 180 -11.16 -8.15 16.62
C ASP A 180 -10.16 -6.99 16.80
N ASN A 181 -10.47 -6.08 17.73
CA ASN A 181 -9.78 -4.80 17.98
C ASN A 181 -8.29 -4.92 18.41
N ARG A 182 -7.70 -6.12 18.36
CA ARG A 182 -6.29 -6.35 18.70
C ARG A 182 -5.33 -5.83 17.64
N LEU A 183 -5.78 -5.76 16.40
CA LEU A 183 -4.96 -5.39 15.24
C LEU A 183 -5.17 -3.94 14.79
N LEU A 184 -6.15 -3.25 15.35
CA LEU A 184 -6.50 -1.89 14.93
C LEU A 184 -5.81 -0.84 15.83
N SER A 185 -5.27 0.16 15.17
CA SER A 185 -4.89 1.44 15.76
C SER A 185 -6.03 2.45 15.62
N ARG A 186 -6.07 3.46 16.51
CA ARG A 186 -7.05 4.57 16.44
C ARG A 186 -7.00 5.38 15.14
N ARG A 187 -5.94 5.23 14.34
CA ARG A 187 -5.73 5.94 13.08
C ARG A 187 -6.12 5.12 11.86
N ASP A 188 -6.47 3.84 12.03
CA ASP A 188 -6.77 2.98 10.91
C ASP A 188 -8.10 3.38 10.28
N THR A 189 -8.08 3.50 8.96
CA THR A 189 -9.25 3.84 8.16
C THR A 189 -9.88 2.58 7.56
N PRO A 190 -11.19 2.61 7.26
CA PRO A 190 -11.85 1.48 6.63
C PRO A 190 -11.17 0.95 5.38
N ILE A 191 -10.99 -0.36 5.32
CA ILE A 191 -10.45 -1.05 4.14
C ILE A 191 -11.59 -1.23 3.12
N THR A 192 -11.54 -0.45 2.06
CA THR A 192 -12.55 -0.42 0.99
C THR A 192 -12.12 -1.18 -0.26
N ASN A 193 -10.80 -1.35 -0.47
CA ASN A 193 -10.27 -1.96 -1.68
C ASN A 193 -9.04 -2.84 -1.40
N TYR A 194 -8.62 -3.56 -2.45
CA TYR A 194 -7.53 -4.52 -2.36
C TYR A 194 -6.19 -3.89 -1.99
N LYS A 195 -5.89 -2.68 -2.50
CA LYS A 195 -4.63 -1.98 -2.21
C LYS A 195 -4.56 -1.56 -0.75
N GLU A 196 -5.63 -0.99 -0.20
CA GLU A 196 -5.75 -0.65 1.22
C GLU A 196 -5.60 -1.89 2.12
N LEU A 197 -6.18 -3.02 1.71
CA LEU A 197 -6.04 -4.28 2.43
C LEU A 197 -4.58 -4.71 2.52
N LEU A 198 -3.86 -4.68 1.40
CA LEU A 198 -2.44 -5.02 1.38
C LEU A 198 -1.61 -4.07 2.24
N MET A 199 -1.87 -2.75 2.15
CA MET A 199 -1.19 -1.74 2.97
C MET A 199 -1.42 -1.97 4.48
N PHE A 200 -2.63 -2.34 4.89
CA PHE A 200 -2.92 -2.68 6.28
C PHE A 200 -2.06 -3.86 6.76
N PHE A 201 -2.05 -4.96 5.99
CA PHE A 201 -1.31 -6.16 6.37
C PHE A 201 0.22 -5.97 6.29
N ASP A 202 0.72 -5.08 5.44
CA ASP A 202 2.14 -4.69 5.41
C ASP A 202 2.58 -4.04 6.73
N GLY A 203 1.70 -3.24 7.34
CA GLY A 203 1.96 -2.56 8.62
C GLY A 203 1.69 -3.41 9.87
N ALA A 204 0.83 -4.42 9.78
CA ALA A 204 0.36 -5.21 10.93
C ALA A 204 1.43 -6.11 11.59
N ARG A 205 2.63 -6.23 11.00
CA ARG A 205 3.77 -7.03 11.52
C ARG A 205 3.41 -8.47 11.92
N LEU A 206 2.49 -9.10 11.18
CA LEU A 206 1.98 -10.44 11.47
C LEU A 206 2.92 -11.53 10.97
N GLY A 207 2.96 -12.65 11.71
CA GLY A 207 3.61 -13.86 11.25
C GLY A 207 2.82 -14.53 10.10
N ARG A 208 3.48 -15.30 9.23
CA ARG A 208 2.81 -15.98 8.09
C ARG A 208 1.63 -16.86 8.51
N ASN A 209 1.77 -17.59 9.62
CA ASN A 209 0.74 -18.50 10.12
C ASN A 209 -0.47 -17.73 10.66
N GLU A 210 -0.21 -16.66 11.41
CA GLU A 210 -1.23 -15.78 11.97
C GLU A 210 -2.00 -15.07 10.85
N GLN A 211 -1.30 -14.48 9.88
CA GLN A 211 -1.91 -13.89 8.69
C GLN A 211 -2.80 -14.89 7.95
N LYS A 212 -2.32 -16.13 7.74
CA LYS A 212 -3.12 -17.18 7.09
C LYS A 212 -4.36 -17.54 7.89
N ALA A 213 -4.26 -17.61 9.23
CA ALA A 213 -5.39 -17.87 10.10
C ALA A 213 -6.44 -16.76 10.00
N ILE A 214 -6.03 -15.49 10.05
CA ILE A 214 -6.90 -14.33 9.90
C ILE A 214 -7.62 -14.35 8.55
N ILE A 215 -6.89 -14.55 7.45
CA ILE A 215 -7.47 -14.64 6.10
C ILE A 215 -8.52 -15.76 6.03
N ASN A 216 -8.26 -16.92 6.65
CA ASN A 216 -9.20 -18.03 6.68
C ASN A 216 -10.47 -17.71 7.49
N GLU A 217 -10.36 -17.02 8.62
CA GLU A 217 -11.52 -16.60 9.41
C GLU A 217 -12.38 -15.57 8.67
N ILE A 218 -11.75 -14.63 7.96
CA ILE A 218 -12.44 -13.68 7.08
C ILE A 218 -13.18 -14.44 5.97
N LYS A 219 -12.53 -15.41 5.30
CA LYS A 219 -13.17 -16.26 4.28
C LYS A 219 -14.37 -17.03 4.83
N LYS A 220 -14.25 -17.63 6.03
CA LYS A 220 -15.38 -18.33 6.69
C LYS A 220 -16.53 -17.38 6.99
N ARG A 221 -16.24 -16.16 7.48
CA ARG A 221 -17.27 -15.13 7.72
C ARG A 221 -17.97 -14.73 6.42
N TRP A 222 -17.20 -14.48 5.36
CA TRP A 222 -17.76 -14.17 4.04
C TRP A 222 -18.69 -15.27 3.54
N ASN A 223 -18.25 -16.53 3.60
CA ASN A 223 -19.06 -17.66 3.15
C ASN A 223 -20.38 -17.76 3.92
N ARG A 224 -20.37 -17.52 5.24
CA ARG A 224 -21.60 -17.44 6.05
C ARG A 224 -22.52 -16.32 5.59
N LYS A 225 -22.00 -15.11 5.38
CA LYS A 225 -22.79 -13.99 4.84
C LYS A 225 -23.40 -14.30 3.48
N GLN A 226 -22.65 -14.96 2.59
CA GLN A 226 -23.17 -15.34 1.27
C GLN A 226 -24.26 -16.40 1.36
N LEU A 227 -24.19 -17.31 2.35
CA LEU A 227 -25.27 -18.26 2.61
C LEU A 227 -26.54 -17.57 3.09
N ASP A 228 -26.42 -16.59 3.99
CA ASP A 228 -27.54 -15.80 4.48
C ASP A 228 -28.20 -14.98 3.35
N VAL A 229 -27.39 -14.36 2.48
CA VAL A 229 -27.91 -13.62 1.31
C VAL A 229 -28.63 -14.53 0.32
N ARG A 230 -28.15 -15.77 0.14
CA ARG A 230 -28.78 -16.75 -0.76
C ARG A 230 -30.05 -17.38 -0.18
N ASN A 231 -30.19 -17.36 1.15
CA ASN A 231 -31.32 -17.96 1.85
C ASN A 231 -31.87 -16.98 2.91
N PRO A 232 -32.41 -15.82 2.51
CA PRO A 232 -32.84 -14.78 3.45
C PRO A 232 -33.91 -15.30 4.41
N ASP A 233 -34.78 -16.20 3.95
CA ASP A 233 -35.88 -16.78 4.72
C ASP A 233 -35.51 -18.07 5.44
N LYS A 234 -34.25 -18.54 5.36
CA LYS A 234 -33.84 -19.81 5.95
C LYS A 234 -32.66 -19.61 6.89
N LYS A 235 -32.86 -20.03 8.14
CA LYS A 235 -31.81 -20.10 9.15
C LYS A 235 -31.42 -21.54 9.39
N GLN A 236 -30.13 -21.85 9.36
CA GLN A 236 -29.66 -23.18 9.73
C GLN A 236 -29.86 -23.39 11.24
N LEU A 237 -30.61 -24.45 11.59
CA LEU A 237 -30.81 -24.88 12.96
C LEU A 237 -29.91 -26.09 13.26
N ASN A 238 -28.94 -25.91 14.15
CA ASN A 238 -28.08 -27.00 14.61
C ASN A 238 -28.71 -27.65 15.85
N VAL A 239 -29.40 -28.78 15.65
CA VAL A 239 -30.03 -29.55 16.74
C VAL A 239 -29.26 -30.84 16.94
N MET A 240 -28.97 -31.19 18.20
CA MET A 240 -28.50 -32.53 18.56
C MET A 240 -29.72 -33.43 18.80
N ILE A 241 -29.86 -34.47 17.99
CA ILE A 241 -30.90 -35.49 18.13
C ILE A 241 -30.26 -36.89 18.18
N PRO A 242 -30.86 -37.87 18.88
CA PRO A 242 -30.30 -39.21 18.97
C PRO A 242 -30.10 -39.87 17.60
N ILE A 243 -29.07 -40.70 17.47
CA ILE A 243 -28.75 -41.40 16.21
C ILE A 243 -29.95 -42.23 15.72
N ALA A 244 -30.67 -42.88 16.64
CA ALA A 244 -31.88 -43.62 16.32
C ALA A 244 -32.96 -42.74 15.65
N VAL A 245 -33.12 -41.49 16.10
CA VAL A 245 -34.07 -40.53 15.52
C VAL A 245 -33.61 -40.04 14.15
N ILE A 246 -32.29 -39.94 13.91
CA ILE A 246 -31.75 -39.63 12.58
C ILE A 246 -32.09 -40.75 11.59
N ALA A 247 -31.99 -42.01 12.01
CA ALA A 247 -32.37 -43.16 11.16
C ALA A 247 -33.86 -43.12 10.80
N LEU A 248 -34.74 -42.82 11.77
CA LEU A 248 -36.17 -42.63 11.50
C LEU A 248 -36.44 -41.48 10.52
N LEU A 249 -35.71 -40.36 10.66
CA LEU A 249 -35.80 -39.23 9.74
C LEU A 249 -35.37 -39.62 8.32
N ASP A 250 -34.36 -40.47 8.17
CA ASP A 250 -33.92 -41.01 6.87
C ASP A 250 -34.96 -41.90 6.22
N GLU A 251 -35.57 -42.80 6.99
CA GLU A 251 -36.64 -43.66 6.50
C GLU A 251 -37.84 -42.83 6.05
N LEU A 252 -38.23 -41.80 6.82
CA LEU A 252 -39.31 -40.88 6.44
C LEU A 252 -38.97 -40.09 5.17
N ALA A 253 -37.74 -39.57 5.06
CA ALA A 253 -37.27 -38.87 3.87
C ALA A 253 -37.32 -39.77 2.62
N ALA A 254 -36.86 -41.01 2.73
CA ALA A 254 -36.88 -41.98 1.65
C ALA A 254 -38.31 -42.37 1.26
N LYS A 255 -39.15 -42.73 2.25
CA LYS A 255 -40.55 -43.14 2.05
C LYS A 255 -41.36 -42.07 1.32
N HIS A 256 -41.16 -40.80 1.67
CA HIS A 256 -41.91 -39.68 1.11
C HIS A 256 -41.19 -38.97 -0.05
N LYS A 257 -39.99 -39.44 -0.45
CA LYS A 257 -39.14 -38.82 -1.49
C LYS A 257 -38.85 -37.33 -1.22
N LEU A 258 -38.65 -36.98 0.04
CA LEU A 258 -38.36 -35.62 0.49
C LEU A 258 -36.92 -35.52 1.00
N LYS A 259 -36.37 -34.31 1.02
CA LYS A 259 -35.11 -34.04 1.73
C LYS A 259 -35.39 -33.95 3.23
N ARG A 260 -34.43 -34.38 4.07
CA ARG A 260 -34.54 -34.29 5.54
C ARG A 260 -35.11 -32.95 6.06
N PRO A 261 -34.67 -31.76 5.58
CA PRO A 261 -35.23 -30.49 6.05
C PRO A 261 -36.71 -30.31 5.73
N GLN A 262 -37.18 -30.83 4.58
CA GLN A 262 -38.59 -30.74 4.19
C GLN A 262 -39.47 -31.65 5.04
N VAL A 263 -38.95 -32.80 5.47
CA VAL A 263 -39.65 -33.69 6.42
C VAL A 263 -39.79 -32.97 7.76
N ILE A 264 -38.70 -32.41 8.29
CA ILE A 264 -38.71 -31.65 9.55
C ILE A 264 -39.68 -30.47 9.46
N GLU A 265 -39.61 -29.68 8.40
CA GLU A 265 -40.50 -28.54 8.17
C GLU A 265 -41.97 -28.96 8.20
N ARG A 266 -42.35 -30.01 7.45
CA ARG A 266 -43.73 -30.51 7.44
C ARG A 266 -44.19 -31.04 8.80
N LEU A 267 -43.32 -31.73 9.53
CA LEU A 267 -43.64 -32.24 10.87
C LEU A 267 -43.87 -31.08 11.85
N ILE A 268 -43.01 -30.06 11.84
CA ILE A 268 -43.16 -28.88 12.70
C ILE A 268 -44.41 -28.09 12.34
N THR A 269 -44.64 -27.83 11.05
CA THR A 269 -45.81 -27.07 10.58
C THR A 269 -47.11 -27.82 10.89
N GLY A 270 -47.16 -29.12 10.60
CA GLY A 270 -48.34 -29.94 10.88
C GLY A 270 -48.63 -30.01 12.37
N GLU A 271 -47.60 -30.12 13.21
CA GLU A 271 -47.78 -30.10 14.65
C GLU A 271 -48.24 -28.72 15.16
N PHE A 272 -47.68 -27.63 14.64
CA PHE A 272 -48.10 -26.28 15.02
C PHE A 272 -49.56 -25.98 14.62
N GLU A 273 -50.02 -26.50 13.48
CA GLU A 273 -51.39 -26.32 13.00
C GLU A 273 -52.40 -27.19 13.76
N ALA A 274 -51.99 -28.39 14.17
CA ALA A 274 -52.91 -29.39 14.71
C ALA A 274 -52.84 -29.58 16.24
N GLY A 275 -51.70 -29.27 16.88
CA GLY A 275 -51.47 -29.38 18.33
C GLY A 275 -51.54 -30.81 18.89
N ILE A 276 -51.24 -31.83 18.08
CA ILE A 276 -51.59 -33.23 18.44
C ILE A 276 -50.53 -33.91 19.31
N HIS A 277 -49.25 -33.52 19.16
CA HIS A 277 -48.11 -34.26 19.70
C HIS A 277 -47.34 -33.51 20.79
N LEU A 278 -47.49 -32.19 20.92
CA LEU A 278 -46.73 -31.35 21.85
C LEU A 278 -47.60 -30.67 22.93
N ASP A 279 -48.92 -30.87 22.93
CA ASP A 279 -49.81 -30.39 24.00
C ASP A 279 -49.51 -31.10 25.33
N TYR A 280 -48.94 -30.36 26.29
CA TYR A 280 -48.78 -30.69 27.71
C TYR A 280 -49.34 -29.56 28.58
#